data_AF-A0A0C9ZT18-F1
#
_entry.id   AF-A0A0C9ZT18-F1
#
_cell.length_a   1.000
_cell.length_b   1.000
_cell.length_c   1.000
_cell.angle_alpha   90.00
_cell.angle_beta   90.00
_cell.angle_gamma   90.00
#
_symmetry.space_group_name_H-M   'P 1'
#
loop_
_entity.id
_entity.type
_entity.pdbx_description
1 polymer ?
#
loop_
_entity_poly.entity_id
_entity_poly.type
_entity_poly.pdbx_seq_one_letter_code
_entity_poly.pdbx_strand_id
1 'polypeptide(L)'
;IQQVIKDMHTPSWVRSVPHNFGDARAGTLKADDTASISQFFFRKHAEKMEGRDTLLFLFMMEERMTSYHSHIMSWLKSFPEVFPCASICPNYHMAIHIYDYLRLFGPVRSWWCFPYEHLIGHLQHMLTNHRFGQQEETVLQTFIQGSQIRCWLSCPECPKVIQQCKFLFD
;
A
#
# COMPACT_ATOMS: atom_id res chain seq x y z
N ILE A 1 3.23 -4.03 -17.67
CA ILE A 1 2.77 -4.24 -16.27
C ILE A 1 2.15 -5.62 -15.99
N GLN A 2 1.21 -6.15 -16.80
CA GLN A 2 0.53 -7.44 -16.53
C GLN A 2 1.47 -8.63 -16.28
N GLN A 3 2.58 -8.72 -17.03
CA GLN A 3 3.59 -9.76 -16.82
C GLN A 3 4.26 -9.63 -15.43
N VAL A 4 4.52 -8.41 -14.97
CA VAL A 4 5.04 -8.16 -13.60
C VAL A 4 4.00 -8.59 -12.57
N ILE A 5 2.71 -8.38 -12.81
CA ILE A 5 1.65 -8.81 -11.90
C ILE A 5 1.60 -10.33 -11.76
N LYS A 6 1.80 -11.06 -12.87
CA LYS A 6 1.79 -12.53 -12.87
C LYS A 6 3.03 -13.15 -12.22
N ASP A 7 4.20 -12.55 -12.43
CA ASP A 7 5.47 -13.16 -12.05
C ASP A 7 5.98 -12.70 -10.67
N MET A 8 5.43 -11.62 -10.11
CA MET A 8 5.94 -11.03 -8.86
C MET A 8 5.41 -11.81 -7.65
N HIS A 9 6.32 -12.41 -6.89
CA HIS A 9 6.01 -12.90 -5.55
C HIS A 9 5.82 -11.72 -4.60
N THR A 10 4.61 -11.57 -4.05
CA THR A 10 4.30 -10.57 -3.04
C THR A 10 4.38 -11.17 -1.63
N PRO A 11 4.79 -10.38 -0.62
CA PRO A 11 4.65 -10.78 0.78
C PRO A 11 3.20 -11.13 1.13
N SER A 12 2.98 -11.99 2.12
CA SER A 12 1.66 -12.50 2.52
C SER A 12 0.64 -11.43 2.94
N TRP A 13 1.11 -10.24 3.29
CA TRP A 13 0.28 -9.08 3.68
C TRP A 13 -0.04 -8.14 2.51
N VAL A 14 0.52 -8.39 1.32
CA VAL A 14 0.23 -7.64 0.09
C VAL A 14 -0.67 -8.49 -0.80
N ARG A 15 -1.94 -8.10 -0.91
CA ARG A 15 -2.87 -8.73 -1.85
C ARG A 15 -2.41 -8.56 -3.30
N SER A 16 -2.56 -9.62 -4.09
CA SER A 16 -2.25 -9.56 -5.52
C SER A 16 -3.27 -8.69 -6.24
N VAL A 17 -2.79 -7.88 -7.18
CA VAL A 17 -3.64 -7.08 -8.07
C VAL A 17 -4.25 -7.98 -9.15
N PRO A 18 -5.47 -7.69 -9.66
CA PRO A 18 -6.09 -8.47 -10.74
C PRO A 18 -5.15 -8.68 -11.94
N HIS A 19 -5.02 -9.92 -12.41
CA HIS A 19 -4.10 -10.27 -13.50
C HIS A 19 -4.45 -9.63 -14.85
N ASN A 20 -5.72 -9.25 -15.02
CA ASN A 20 -6.24 -8.54 -16.19
C ASN A 20 -6.13 -7.00 -16.04
N PHE A 21 -5.40 -6.49 -15.04
CA PHE A 21 -5.22 -5.06 -14.86
C PHE A 21 -4.78 -4.36 -16.16
N GLY A 22 -5.49 -3.30 -16.53
CA GLY A 22 -5.27 -2.55 -17.78
C GLY A 22 -6.10 -3.06 -18.97
N ASP A 23 -6.78 -4.19 -18.86
CA ASP A 23 -7.73 -4.64 -19.89
C ASP A 23 -9.03 -3.82 -19.82
N ALA A 24 -9.65 -3.57 -20.98
CA ALA A 24 -10.94 -2.88 -21.06
C ALA A 24 -12.07 -3.58 -20.26
N ARG A 25 -11.88 -4.86 -19.91
CA ARG A 25 -12.82 -5.69 -19.13
C ARG A 25 -12.49 -5.73 -17.63
N ALA A 26 -11.40 -5.12 -17.18
CA ALA A 26 -10.87 -5.27 -15.82
C ALA A 26 -11.71 -4.57 -14.73
N GLY A 27 -12.65 -3.71 -15.13
CA GLY A 27 -13.42 -2.89 -14.20
C GLY A 27 -12.55 -1.87 -13.47
N THR A 28 -13.13 -1.23 -12.46
CA THR A 28 -12.41 -0.27 -11.60
C THR A 28 -11.65 -1.01 -10.51
N LEU A 29 -10.39 -0.65 -10.29
CA LEU A 29 -9.61 -1.15 -9.17
C LEU A 29 -10.24 -0.74 -7.84
N LYS A 30 -10.21 -1.64 -6.86
CA LYS A 30 -10.51 -1.27 -5.48
C LYS A 30 -9.38 -0.40 -4.91
N ALA A 31 -9.66 0.28 -3.79
CA ALA A 31 -8.69 1.18 -3.17
C ALA A 31 -7.41 0.45 -2.75
N ASP A 32 -7.54 -0.78 -2.24
CA ASP A 32 -6.43 -1.68 -1.89
C ASP A 32 -5.64 -2.14 -3.12
N ASP A 33 -6.33 -2.53 -4.21
CA ASP A 33 -5.66 -2.89 -5.47
C ASP A 33 -4.87 -1.69 -6.05
N THR A 34 -5.47 -0.50 -6.00
CA THR A 34 -4.85 0.75 -6.45
C THR A 34 -3.62 1.10 -5.62
N ALA A 35 -3.61 0.74 -4.34
CA ALA A 35 -2.46 0.91 -3.49
C ALA A 35 -1.35 -0.10 -3.79
N SER A 36 -1.67 -1.40 -3.79
CA SER A 36 -0.74 -2.49 -4.08
C SER A 36 -0.06 -2.29 -5.43
N ILE A 37 -0.84 -1.94 -6.45
CA ILE A 37 -0.30 -1.71 -7.79
C ILE A 37 0.68 -0.56 -7.83
N SER A 38 0.40 0.50 -7.09
CA SER A 38 1.22 1.70 -7.09
C SER A 38 2.49 1.56 -6.26
N GLN A 39 2.42 0.85 -5.14
CA GLN A 39 3.53 0.72 -4.22
C GLN A 39 4.55 -0.31 -4.69
N PHE A 40 4.07 -1.46 -5.18
CA PHE A 40 4.93 -2.61 -5.50
C PHE A 40 5.05 -2.85 -7.00
N PHE A 41 3.94 -2.98 -7.73
CA PHE A 41 3.96 -3.44 -9.12
C PHE A 41 4.47 -2.37 -10.10
N PHE A 42 4.04 -1.12 -9.98
CA PHE A 42 4.55 -0.03 -10.81
C PHE A 42 6.00 0.29 -10.51
N ARG A 43 6.42 0.22 -9.23
CA ARG A 43 7.83 0.35 -8.86
C ARG A 43 8.67 -0.74 -9.52
N LYS A 44 8.26 -2.01 -9.41
CA LYS A 44 8.97 -3.13 -10.04
C LYS A 44 8.97 -3.07 -11.57
N HIS A 45 7.90 -2.54 -12.15
CA HIS A 45 7.82 -2.32 -13.59
C HIS A 45 8.73 -1.18 -14.05
N ALA A 46 8.80 -0.09 -13.28
CA ALA A 46 9.69 1.04 -13.55
C ALA A 46 11.17 0.64 -13.41
N GLU A 47 11.53 -0.22 -12.45
CA GLU A 47 12.88 -0.81 -12.36
C GLU A 47 13.26 -1.60 -13.63
N LYS A 48 12.28 -2.18 -14.33
CA LYS A 48 12.50 -2.88 -15.61
C LYS A 48 12.60 -1.94 -16.82
N MET A 49 12.26 -0.65 -16.69
CA MET A 49 12.34 0.34 -17.78
C MET A 49 13.58 1.22 -17.59
N GLU A 50 14.38 1.41 -18.65
CA GLU A 50 15.64 2.18 -18.59
C GLU A 50 15.41 3.65 -18.13
N GLY A 51 16.38 4.18 -17.37
CA GLY A 51 16.26 5.33 -16.46
C GLY A 51 15.84 6.72 -16.98
N ARG A 52 15.36 6.87 -18.22
CA ARG A 52 14.76 8.13 -18.70
C ARG A 52 13.42 8.44 -18.01
N ASP A 53 12.63 7.42 -17.68
CA ASP A 53 11.33 7.60 -17.02
C ASP A 53 11.46 7.98 -15.54
N THR A 54 12.55 7.57 -14.88
CA THR A 54 12.82 7.89 -13.46
C THR A 54 13.05 9.38 -13.25
N LEU A 55 13.75 10.05 -14.16
CA LEU A 55 14.01 11.49 -14.07
C LEU A 55 12.74 12.32 -14.31
N LEU A 56 11.92 11.91 -15.28
CA LEU A 56 10.63 12.55 -15.54
C LEU A 56 9.69 12.40 -14.32
N PHE A 57 9.68 11.23 -13.68
CA PHE A 57 8.90 11.01 -12.47
C PHE A 57 9.30 11.96 -11.33
N LEU A 58 10.61 12.12 -11.07
CA LEU A 58 11.13 13.01 -10.02
C LEU A 58 10.78 14.48 -10.29
N PHE A 59 10.97 14.96 -11.53
CA PHE A 59 10.64 16.33 -11.92
C PHE A 59 9.13 16.62 -11.77
N MET A 60 8.28 15.72 -12.29
CA MET A 60 6.83 15.86 -12.15
C MET A 60 6.36 15.80 -10.69
N MET A 61 7.10 15.13 -9.79
CA MET A 61 6.78 15.13 -8.37
C MET A 61 7.06 16.49 -7.72
N GLU A 62 8.16 17.15 -8.07
CA GLU A 62 8.54 18.44 -7.50
C GLU A 62 7.53 19.55 -7.81
N GLU A 63 7.07 19.64 -9.06
CA GLU A 63 6.05 20.60 -9.48
C GLU A 63 4.73 20.36 -8.73
N ARG A 64 4.31 19.09 -8.60
CA ARG A 64 3.08 18.73 -7.88
C ARG A 64 3.18 19.02 -6.38
N MET A 65 4.32 18.72 -5.76
CA MET A 65 4.57 19.02 -4.34
C MET A 65 4.47 20.52 -4.07
N THR A 66 5.11 21.33 -4.91
CA THR A 66 5.10 22.79 -4.77
C THR A 66 3.70 23.37 -4.98
N SER A 67 2.97 22.88 -5.99
CA SER A 67 1.58 23.27 -6.25
C SER A 67 0.62 22.87 -5.13
N TYR A 68 0.79 21.68 -4.55
CA TYR A 68 0.03 21.26 -3.38
C TYR A 68 0.26 22.22 -2.21
N HIS A 69 1.53 22.55 -1.92
CA HIS A 69 1.88 23.42 -0.82
C HIS A 69 1.33 24.84 -0.99
N SER A 70 1.38 25.41 -2.20
CA SER A 70 0.81 26.72 -2.48
C SER A 70 -0.73 26.73 -2.31
N HIS A 71 -1.42 25.70 -2.80
CA HIS A 71 -2.87 25.57 -2.67
C HIS A 71 -3.31 25.38 -1.22
N ILE A 72 -2.70 24.48 -0.45
CA ILE A 72 -3.09 24.25 0.94
C ILE A 72 -2.88 25.51 1.79
N MET A 73 -1.78 26.24 1.57
CA MET A 73 -1.51 27.50 2.27
C MET A 73 -2.49 28.59 1.89
N SER A 74 -2.85 28.71 0.61
CA SER A 74 -3.87 29.67 0.15
C SER A 74 -5.26 29.37 0.73
N TRP A 75 -5.63 28.08 0.72
CA TRP A 75 -6.88 27.61 1.30
C TRP A 75 -6.94 27.89 2.82
N LEU A 76 -5.87 27.60 3.57
CA LEU A 76 -5.83 27.87 5.01
C LEU A 76 -5.87 29.36 5.35
N LYS A 77 -5.30 30.22 4.50
CA LYS A 77 -5.38 31.68 4.68
C LYS A 77 -6.80 32.21 4.49
N SER A 78 -7.54 31.67 3.52
CA SER A 78 -8.94 32.05 3.24
C SER A 78 -9.95 31.35 4.14
N PHE A 79 -9.56 30.27 4.83
CA PHE A 79 -10.43 29.48 5.69
C PHE A 79 -11.22 30.30 6.74
N PRO A 80 -10.62 31.25 7.48
CA PRO A 80 -11.35 32.04 8.48
C PRO A 80 -12.40 32.97 7.87
N GLU A 81 -12.23 33.38 6.61
CA GLU A 81 -13.17 34.24 5.90
C GLU A 81 -14.41 33.46 5.47
N VAL A 82 -14.21 32.21 5.01
CA VAL A 82 -15.29 31.34 4.52
C VAL A 82 -16.02 30.63 5.68
N PHE A 83 -15.29 30.28 6.74
CA PHE A 83 -15.80 29.53 7.89
C PHE A 83 -15.44 30.21 9.22
N PRO A 84 -15.99 31.40 9.52
CA PRO A 84 -15.61 32.21 10.68
C PRO A 84 -15.90 31.55 12.03
N CYS A 85 -16.83 30.59 12.07
CA CYS A 85 -17.18 29.85 13.29
C CYS A 85 -16.39 28.53 13.44
N ALA A 86 -15.58 28.13 12.46
CA ALA A 86 -14.82 26.89 12.51
C ALA A 86 -13.45 27.11 13.15
N SER A 87 -13.07 26.23 14.08
CA SER A 87 -11.74 26.25 14.69
C SER A 87 -10.70 25.58 13.79
N ILE A 88 -9.47 26.09 13.82
CA ILE A 88 -8.34 25.41 13.19
C ILE A 88 -8.04 24.13 13.98
N CYS A 89 -8.13 22.98 13.33
CA CYS A 89 -7.81 21.68 13.90
C CYS A 89 -6.34 21.28 13.61
N PRO A 90 -5.70 20.45 14.44
CA PRO A 90 -4.36 19.94 14.19
C PRO A 90 -4.18 19.30 12.80
N ASN A 91 -5.22 18.67 12.26
CA ASN A 91 -5.21 18.07 10.92
C ASN A 91 -4.87 19.09 9.81
N TYR A 92 -5.23 20.36 9.99
CA TYR A 92 -4.88 21.42 9.04
C TYR A 92 -3.40 21.74 9.06
N HIS A 93 -2.79 21.79 10.25
CA HIS A 93 -1.35 21.92 10.40
C HIS A 93 -0.62 20.70 9.81
N MET A 94 -1.13 19.49 10.06
CA MET A 94 -0.59 18.27 9.46
C MET A 94 -0.68 18.26 7.93
N ALA A 95 -1.74 18.83 7.35
CA ALA A 95 -1.87 18.93 5.90
C ALA A 95 -0.76 19.79 5.26
N ILE A 96 -0.27 20.82 5.95
CA ILE A 96 0.87 21.62 5.48
C ILE A 96 2.12 20.72 5.38
N HIS A 97 2.37 19.91 6.42
CA HIS A 97 3.54 19.03 6.49
C HIS A 97 3.53 17.85 5.51
N ILE A 98 2.41 17.59 4.81
CA ILE A 98 2.40 16.60 3.71
C ILE A 98 3.44 16.96 2.64
N TYR A 99 3.70 18.25 2.39
CA TYR A 99 4.77 18.69 1.49
C TYR A 99 6.16 18.20 1.97
N ASP A 100 6.46 18.41 3.26
CA ASP A 100 7.73 17.98 3.86
C ASP A 100 7.88 16.46 3.79
N TYR A 101 6.80 15.72 4.06
CA TYR A 101 6.80 14.27 4.00
C TYR A 101 6.94 13.72 2.59
N LEU A 102 6.34 14.38 1.60
CA LEU A 102 6.55 14.01 0.20
C LEU A 102 8.01 14.18 -0.23
N ARG A 103 8.69 15.22 0.29
CA ARG A 103 10.11 15.47 0.03
C ARG A 103 11.04 14.51 0.77
N LEU A 104 10.74 14.18 2.03
CA LEU A 104 11.59 13.34 2.88
C LEU A 104 11.36 11.84 2.67
N PHE A 105 10.10 11.42 2.53
CA PHE A 105 9.69 10.01 2.53
C PHE A 105 9.13 9.56 1.17
N GLY A 106 9.03 10.47 0.20
CA GLY A 106 8.49 10.20 -1.12
C GLY A 106 6.95 10.16 -1.13
N PRO A 107 6.33 9.53 -2.16
CA PRO A 107 4.88 9.51 -2.31
C PRO A 107 4.13 9.05 -1.05
N VAL A 108 2.94 9.61 -0.77
CA VAL A 108 2.11 9.28 0.41
C VAL A 108 1.96 7.78 0.65
N ARG A 109 1.80 7.00 -0.43
CA ARG A 109 1.66 5.54 -0.35
C ARG A 109 2.87 4.82 0.26
N SER A 110 4.04 5.44 0.28
CA SER A 110 5.23 4.88 0.93
C SER A 110 5.15 4.89 2.46
N TRP A 111 4.35 5.78 3.05
CA TRP A 111 4.35 6.04 4.49
C TRP A 111 2.94 6.14 5.12
N TRP A 112 1.88 5.89 4.36
CA TRP A 112 0.52 5.86 4.90
C TRP A 112 0.25 4.66 5.83
N CYS A 113 -0.71 4.80 6.74
CA CYS A 113 -1.00 3.78 7.76
C CYS A 113 -1.82 2.58 7.24
N PHE A 114 -2.48 2.69 6.09
CA PHE A 114 -3.42 1.69 5.60
C PHE A 114 -2.89 0.25 5.54
N PRO A 115 -1.66 -0.04 5.04
CA PRO A 115 -1.13 -1.40 5.02
C PRO A 115 -0.91 -1.96 6.43
N TYR A 116 -0.56 -1.09 7.38
CA TYR A 116 -0.39 -1.45 8.78
C TYR A 116 -1.74 -1.71 9.45
N GLU A 117 -2.75 -0.89 9.20
CA GLU A 117 -4.12 -1.11 9.69
C GLU A 117 -4.68 -2.45 9.20
N HIS A 118 -4.45 -2.77 7.93
CA HIS A 118 -4.85 -4.05 7.36
C HIS A 118 -4.10 -5.23 8.01
N LEU A 119 -2.78 -5.10 8.19
CA LEU A 119 -1.99 -6.10 8.90
C LEU A 119 -2.48 -6.28 10.35
N ILE A 120 -2.76 -5.19 11.06
CA ILE A 120 -3.31 -5.23 12.42
C ILE A 120 -4.65 -5.97 12.43
N GLY A 121 -5.55 -5.68 11.49
CA GLY A 121 -6.82 -6.41 11.36
C GLY A 121 -6.63 -7.91 11.12
N HIS A 122 -5.66 -8.29 10.27
CA HIS A 122 -5.30 -9.69 10.10
C HIS A 122 -4.78 -10.33 11.40
N LEU A 123 -3.88 -9.66 12.11
CA LEU A 123 -3.33 -10.16 13.38
C LEU A 123 -4.41 -10.30 14.46
N GLN A 124 -5.39 -9.38 14.51
CA GLN A 124 -6.51 -9.42 15.45
C GLN A 124 -7.46 -10.60 15.22
N HIS A 125 -7.58 -11.09 13.99
CA HIS A 125 -8.44 -12.22 13.65
C HIS A 125 -7.75 -13.59 13.81
N MET A 126 -6.46 -13.61 14.18
CA MET A 126 -5.74 -14.85 14.41
C MET A 126 -6.20 -15.51 15.71
N LEU A 127 -6.28 -16.84 15.69
CA LEU A 127 -6.60 -17.61 16.90
C LEU A 127 -5.45 -17.44 17.91
N THR A 128 -5.76 -16.82 19.04
CA THR A 128 -4.80 -16.64 20.13
C THR A 128 -5.03 -17.65 21.25
N ASN A 129 -3.99 -17.96 22.01
CA ASN A 129 -4.10 -18.80 23.21
C ASN A 129 -4.76 -18.09 24.41
N HIS A 130 -5.12 -16.80 24.28
CA HIS A 130 -5.69 -15.94 25.33
C HIS A 130 -4.89 -15.90 26.64
N ARG A 131 -3.59 -16.19 26.59
CA ARG A 131 -2.69 -16.14 27.74
C ARG A 131 -1.82 -14.89 27.64
N PHE A 132 -2.07 -13.93 28.52
CA PHE A 132 -1.30 -12.69 28.58
C PHE A 132 0.20 -12.98 28.77
N GLY A 133 1.06 -12.30 28.01
CA GLY A 133 2.51 -12.55 27.98
C GLY A 133 2.96 -13.73 27.11
N GLN A 134 2.04 -14.53 26.56
CA GLN A 134 2.32 -15.58 25.56
C GLN A 134 1.55 -15.34 24.25
N GLN A 135 0.68 -14.33 24.23
CA GLN A 135 -0.23 -14.06 23.13
C GLN A 135 0.55 -13.51 21.92
N GLU A 136 1.51 -12.63 22.16
CA GLU A 136 2.37 -12.01 21.15
C GLU A 136 3.21 -13.07 20.44
N GLU A 137 3.79 -14.00 21.19
CA GLU A 137 4.54 -15.13 20.65
C GLU A 137 3.65 -16.04 19.80
N THR A 138 2.45 -16.35 20.29
CA THR A 138 1.49 -17.20 19.56
C THR A 138 1.08 -16.55 18.24
N VAL A 139 0.72 -15.26 18.27
CA VAL A 139 0.36 -14.50 17.06
C VAL A 139 1.53 -14.48 16.08
N LEU A 140 2.76 -14.23 16.56
CA LEU A 140 3.94 -14.22 15.70
C LEU A 140 4.18 -15.58 15.05
N GLN A 141 4.15 -16.67 15.83
CA GLN A 141 4.36 -18.03 15.32
C GLN A 141 3.30 -18.41 14.30
N THR A 142 2.02 -18.18 14.59
CA THR A 142 0.93 -18.47 13.65
C THR A 142 1.06 -17.62 12.37
N PHE A 143 1.53 -16.37 12.45
CA PHE A 143 1.71 -15.50 11.29
C PHE A 143 2.84 -16.01 10.40
N ILE A 144 3.95 -16.44 11.00
CA ILE A 144 5.09 -17.05 10.30
C ILE A 144 4.65 -18.35 9.62
N GLN A 145 3.97 -19.24 10.34
CA GLN A 145 3.48 -20.51 9.79
C GLN A 145 2.54 -20.28 8.60
N GLY A 146 1.56 -19.39 8.73
CA GLY A 146 0.67 -19.04 7.63
C GLY A 146 1.40 -18.43 6.42
N SER A 147 2.45 -17.65 6.66
CA SER A 147 3.30 -17.09 5.60
C SER A 147 4.16 -18.16 4.90
N GLN A 148 4.70 -19.12 5.65
CA GLN A 148 5.44 -20.26 5.11
C GLN A 148 4.54 -21.15 4.24
N ILE A 149 3.31 -21.43 4.68
CA ILE A 149 2.32 -22.18 3.89
C ILE A 149 2.03 -21.45 2.57
N ARG A 150 1.76 -20.15 2.60
CA ARG A 150 1.53 -19.34 1.39
C ARG A 150 2.72 -19.37 0.42
N CYS A 151 3.94 -19.28 0.96
CA CYS A 151 5.17 -19.39 0.17
C CYS A 151 5.27 -20.77 -0.49
N TRP A 152 5.08 -21.83 0.28
CA TRP A 152 5.13 -23.21 -0.22
C TRP A 152 4.05 -23.50 -1.27
N LEU A 153 2.81 -23.03 -1.06
CA LEU A 153 1.72 -23.13 -2.05
C LEU A 153 2.02 -22.38 -3.36
N SER A 154 2.89 -21.38 -3.31
CA SER A 154 3.34 -20.65 -4.50
C SER A 154 4.61 -21.23 -5.13
N CYS A 155 5.21 -22.26 -4.52
CA CYS A 155 6.39 -22.93 -5.04
C CYS A 155 6.03 -23.82 -6.25
N PRO A 156 6.83 -23.82 -7.33
CA PRO A 156 6.63 -24.71 -8.47
C PRO A 156 6.63 -26.20 -8.12
N GLU A 157 7.32 -26.58 -7.04
CA GLU A 157 7.44 -27.95 -6.55
C GLU A 157 6.20 -28.42 -5.76
N CYS A 158 5.29 -27.51 -5.40
CA CYS A 158 4.07 -27.88 -4.70
C CYS A 158 3.15 -28.70 -5.63
N PRO A 159 2.63 -29.87 -5.21
CA PRO A 159 1.73 -30.67 -6.03
C PRO A 159 0.53 -29.85 -6.52
N LYS A 160 0.18 -29.97 -7.81
CA LYS A 160 -0.90 -29.16 -8.44
C LYS A 160 -2.23 -29.25 -7.70
N VAL A 161 -2.57 -30.41 -7.13
CA VAL A 161 -3.79 -30.61 -6.34
C VAL A 161 -3.81 -29.77 -5.06
N ILE A 162 -2.64 -29.55 -4.44
CA ILE A 162 -2.51 -28.73 -3.23
C ILE A 162 -2.41 -27.24 -3.60
N GLN A 163 -1.77 -26.89 -4.72
CA GLN A 163 -1.76 -25.52 -5.24
C GLN A 163 -3.19 -24.99 -5.48
N GLN A 164 -4.14 -25.86 -5.83
CA GLN A 164 -5.55 -25.48 -5.93
C GLN A 164 -6.11 -24.95 -4.62
N CYS A 165 -5.59 -25.34 -3.45
CA CYS A 165 -6.03 -24.81 -2.16
C CYS A 165 -5.53 -23.39 -1.88
N LYS A 166 -4.71 -22.79 -2.75
CA LYS A 166 -4.16 -21.45 -2.55
C LYS A 166 -5.24 -20.38 -2.34
N PHE A 167 -6.39 -20.51 -3.01
CA PHE A 167 -7.52 -19.56 -2.85
C PHE A 167 -8.07 -19.51 -1.41
N LEU A 168 -7.82 -20.52 -0.57
CA LEU A 168 -8.21 -20.50 0.84
C LEU A 168 -7.39 -19.52 1.68
N PHE A 169 -6.26 -19.03 1.14
CA PHE A 169 -5.29 -18.18 1.83
C PHE A 169 -5.15 -16.77 1.24
N ASP A 170 -5.92 -16.44 0.21
CA ASP A 170 -5.98 -15.14 -0.48
C ASP A 170 -7.17 -14.30 0.02
#